data_AF-A0A3P8DY42-F1
#
_entry.id   AF-A0A3P8DY42-F1
#
_cell.length_a   1.000
_cell.length_b   1.000
_cell.length_c   1.000
_cell.angle_alpha   90.00
_cell.angle_beta   90.00
_cell.angle_gamma   90.00
#
_symmetry.space_group_name_H-M   'P 1'
#
loop_
_entity.id
_entity.type
_entity.pdbx_description
1 polymer ?
#
loop_
_entity_poly.entity_id
_entity_poly.type
_entity_poly.pdbx_seq_one_letter_code
_entity_poly.pdbx_strand_id
1 'polypeptide(L)'
;MKTSWEKKMADKAKLQQAKLLQQEIRERKQQEKQERIERKKEQEKRRLENERKGEVVQIIKNTAKLRKTKKKQLRRIVKRDTS
;
A
#
# COMPACT_ATOMS: atom_id res chain seq x y z
N MET A 1 26.24 52.87 16.45
CA MET A 1 25.58 52.35 15.23
C MET A 1 24.74 51.12 15.60
N LYS A 2 23.42 51.17 15.42
CA LYS A 2 22.44 50.13 15.82
C LYS A 2 22.31 48.94 14.82
N THR A 3 23.00 49.05 13.69
CA THR A 3 22.86 48.17 12.51
C THR A 3 23.42 46.76 12.70
N SER A 4 24.40 46.55 13.59
CA SER A 4 25.01 45.23 13.82
C SER A 4 24.05 44.25 14.51
N TRP A 5 23.26 44.74 15.46
CA TRP A 5 22.30 43.90 16.20
C TRP A 5 21.10 43.51 15.33
N GLU A 6 20.57 44.47 14.57
CA GLU A 6 19.48 44.23 13.62
C GLU A 6 19.89 43.19 12.57
N LYS A 7 21.13 43.27 12.05
CA LYS A 7 21.68 42.27 11.12
C LYS A 7 21.75 40.87 11.75
N LYS A 8 22.25 40.77 12.99
CA LYS A 8 22.30 39.48 13.72
C LYS A 8 20.91 38.88 13.93
N MET A 9 19.91 39.70 14.24
CA MET A 9 18.53 39.24 14.40
C MET A 9 17.92 38.78 13.07
N ALA A 10 18.18 39.50 11.97
CA ALA A 10 17.74 39.10 10.65
C ALA A 10 18.37 37.76 10.20
N ASP A 11 19.67 37.56 10.45
CA ASP A 11 20.36 36.33 10.11
C ASP A 11 19.88 35.15 10.96
N LYS A 12 19.60 35.38 12.25
CA LYS A 12 18.99 34.37 13.14
C LYS A 12 17.60 33.97 12.65
N ALA A 13 16.77 34.93 12.25
CA ALA A 13 15.45 34.67 11.69
C ALA A 13 15.53 33.84 10.40
N LYS A 14 16.42 34.20 9.46
CA LYS A 14 16.66 33.43 8.23
C LYS A 14 17.09 32.01 8.52
N LEU A 15 18.00 31.81 9.48
CA LEU A 15 18.47 30.48 9.86
C LEU A 15 17.34 29.64 10.48
N GLN A 16 16.47 30.24 11.30
CA GLN A 16 15.30 29.56 11.85
C GLN A 16 14.33 29.15 10.74
N GLN A 17 14.02 30.04 9.80
CA GLN A 17 13.16 29.71 8.66
C GLN A 17 13.74 28.59 7.80
N ALA A 18 15.04 28.63 7.50
CA ALA A 18 15.70 27.56 6.75
C ALA A 18 15.64 26.20 7.48
N LYS A 19 15.78 26.18 8.81
CA LYS A 19 15.65 24.96 9.62
C LYS A 19 14.23 24.40 9.60
N LEU A 20 13.22 25.26 9.70
CA LEU A 20 11.81 24.85 9.62
C LEU A 20 11.49 24.21 8.27
N LEU A 21 11.91 24.86 7.18
CA LEU A 21 11.74 24.30 5.83
C LEU A 21 12.48 22.97 5.65
N GLN A 22 13.71 22.86 6.18
CA GLN A 22 14.46 21.61 6.12
C GLN A 22 13.75 20.48 6.88
N GLN A 23 13.16 20.79 8.04
CA GLN A 23 12.41 19.84 8.84
C GLN A 23 11.14 19.38 8.11
N GLU A 24 10.37 20.32 7.56
CA GLU A 24 9.16 20.02 6.78
C GLU A 24 9.46 19.11 5.58
N ILE A 25 10.54 19.38 4.85
CA ILE A 25 10.98 18.53 3.72
C ILE A 25 11.33 17.11 4.21
N ARG A 26 11.98 16.98 5.36
CA ARG A 26 12.36 15.68 5.93
C ARG A 26 11.13 14.90 6.37
N GLU A 27 10.20 15.56 7.05
CA GLU A 27 8.95 14.97 7.52
C GLU A 27 8.09 14.50 6.34
N ARG A 28 7.93 15.32 5.29
CA ARG A 28 7.18 14.93 4.09
C ARG A 28 7.78 13.70 3.42
N LYS A 29 9.11 13.67 3.25
CA LYS A 29 9.81 12.49 2.68
C LYS A 29 9.61 11.23 3.54
N GLN A 30 9.59 11.39 4.86
CA GLN A 30 9.38 10.28 5.78
C GLN A 30 7.94 9.75 5.72
N GLN A 31 6.95 10.65 5.68
CA GLN A 31 5.54 10.31 5.51
C GLN A 31 5.31 9.57 4.18
N GLU A 32 5.78 10.12 3.06
CA GLU A 32 5.68 9.47 1.74
C GLU A 32 6.29 8.05 1.73
N LYS A 33 7.42 7.86 2.43
CA LYS A 33 8.06 6.54 2.57
C LYS A 33 7.21 5.59 3.41
N GLN A 34 6.66 6.06 4.52
CA GLN A 34 5.82 5.26 5.41
C GLN A 34 4.51 4.84 4.71
N GLU A 35 3.83 5.76 4.05
CA GLU A 35 2.63 5.49 3.27
C GLU A 35 2.88 4.45 2.17
N ARG A 36 4.03 4.55 1.48
CA ARG A 36 4.40 3.56 0.45
C ARG A 36 4.63 2.17 1.05
N ILE A 37 5.21 2.08 2.24
CA ILE A 37 5.41 0.80 2.94
C ILE A 37 4.06 0.24 3.38
N GLU A 38 3.21 1.06 3.97
CA GLU A 38 1.87 0.67 4.42
C GLU A 38 1.02 0.19 3.25
N ARG A 39 1.00 0.93 2.14
CA ARG A 39 0.31 0.53 0.90
C ARG A 39 0.81 -0.81 0.38
N LYS A 40 2.12 -1.08 0.41
CA LYS A 40 2.67 -2.39 0.01
C LYS A 40 2.22 -3.50 0.94
N LYS A 41 2.26 -3.29 2.26
CA LYS A 41 1.79 -4.25 3.26
C LYS A 41 0.31 -4.55 3.09
N GLU A 42 -0.51 -3.54 2.83
CA GLU A 42 -1.95 -3.71 2.58
C GLU A 42 -2.20 -4.48 1.28
N GLN A 43 -1.49 -4.15 0.20
CA GLN A 43 -1.58 -4.89 -1.06
C GLN A 43 -1.17 -6.36 -0.91
N GLU A 44 -0.12 -6.63 -0.13
CA GLU A 44 0.34 -7.98 0.18
C GLU A 44 -0.68 -8.74 1.03
N LYS A 45 -1.23 -8.12 2.08
CA LYS A 45 -2.34 -8.69 2.86
C LYS A 45 -3.54 -9.03 1.99
N ARG A 46 -3.95 -8.11 1.10
CA ARG A 46 -5.04 -8.34 0.15
C ARG A 46 -4.71 -9.45 -0.84
N ARG A 47 -3.46 -9.56 -1.29
CA ARG A 47 -3.03 -10.68 -2.16
C ARG A 47 -3.14 -12.00 -1.42
N LEU A 48 -2.63 -12.09 -0.20
CA LEU A 48 -2.70 -13.29 0.63
C LEU A 48 -4.16 -13.66 0.95
N GLU A 49 -5.00 -12.68 1.23
CA GLU A 49 -6.43 -12.90 1.44
C GLU A 49 -7.14 -13.32 0.15
N ASN A 50 -6.80 -12.73 -0.99
CA ASN A 50 -7.32 -13.14 -2.31
C ASN A 50 -6.83 -14.54 -2.70
N GLU A 51 -5.62 -14.93 -2.30
CA GLU A 51 -5.08 -16.28 -2.48
C GLU A 51 -5.88 -17.26 -1.63
N ARG A 52 -6.05 -16.99 -0.32
CA ARG A 52 -6.91 -17.78 0.57
C ARG A 52 -8.36 -17.85 0.08
N LYS A 53 -8.93 -16.75 -0.43
CA LYS A 53 -10.28 -16.70 -1.01
C LYS A 53 -10.34 -17.39 -2.37
N GLY A 54 -9.27 -17.35 -3.16
CA GLY A 54 -9.15 -18.11 -4.41
C GLY A 54 -9.01 -19.62 -4.16
N GLU A 55 -8.47 -19.99 -3.00
CA GLU A 55 -8.47 -21.35 -2.46
C GLU A 55 -9.82 -21.76 -1.86
N VAL A 56 -10.75 -20.82 -1.61
CA VAL A 56 -12.14 -21.15 -1.27
C VAL A 56 -12.78 -21.79 -2.50
N VAL A 57 -12.59 -23.10 -2.58
CA VAL A 57 -13.10 -23.94 -3.64
C VAL A 57 -14.52 -24.34 -3.31
N GLN A 58 -15.38 -24.32 -4.31
CA GLN A 58 -16.69 -24.92 -4.20
C GLN A 58 -16.54 -26.44 -4.32
N ILE A 59 -16.76 -27.18 -3.24
CA ILE A 59 -16.77 -28.65 -3.27
C ILE A 59 -17.96 -29.12 -4.10
N ILE A 60 -17.69 -29.71 -5.27
CA ILE A 60 -18.72 -30.26 -6.15
C ILE A 60 -19.00 -31.70 -5.73
N LYS A 61 -19.99 -31.89 -4.85
CA LYS A 61 -20.41 -33.23 -4.39
C LYS A 61 -21.05 -34.08 -5.49
N ASN A 62 -21.67 -33.46 -6.49
CA ASN A 62 -22.35 -34.16 -7.59
C ASN A 62 -21.75 -33.76 -8.94
N THR A 63 -20.98 -34.68 -9.53
CA THR A 63 -20.27 -34.50 -10.80
C THR A 63 -21.20 -34.50 -12.02
N ALA A 64 -22.43 -35.03 -11.93
CA ALA A 64 -23.39 -34.99 -13.03
C ALA A 64 -23.81 -33.55 -13.39
N LYS A 65 -23.67 -32.60 -12.45
CA LYS A 65 -23.93 -31.17 -12.69
C LYS A 65 -22.88 -30.51 -13.59
N LEU A 66 -21.64 -30.99 -13.58
CA LEU A 66 -20.57 -30.54 -14.49
C LEU A 66 -20.88 -30.92 -15.94
N ARG A 67 -21.47 -32.10 -16.14
CA ARG A 67 -21.87 -32.57 -17.47
C ARG A 67 -22.99 -31.74 -18.10
N LYS A 68 -23.79 -31.05 -17.27
CA LYS A 68 -24.91 -30.19 -17.69
C LYS A 68 -24.51 -28.72 -17.89
N THR A 69 -23.30 -28.33 -17.49
CA THR A 69 -22.84 -26.93 -17.59
C THR A 69 -22.31 -26.63 -18.99
N LYS A 70 -22.44 -25.37 -19.43
CA LYS A 70 -21.99 -24.96 -20.77
C LYS A 70 -20.47 -25.08 -20.90
N LYS A 71 -19.99 -25.53 -22.07
CA LYS A 71 -18.55 -25.71 -22.37
C LYS A 71 -17.70 -24.47 -22.06
N LYS A 72 -18.23 -23.26 -22.25
CA LYS A 72 -17.56 -21.99 -21.92
C LYS A 72 -17.34 -21.79 -20.41
N GLN A 73 -18.27 -22.24 -19.57
CA GLN A 73 -18.15 -22.14 -18.11
C GLN A 73 -17.17 -23.18 -17.55
N LEU A 74 -17.18 -24.40 -18.10
CA LEU A 74 -16.25 -25.46 -17.73
C LEU A 74 -14.78 -25.08 -17.93
N ARG A 75 -14.47 -24.28 -18.97
CA ARG A 75 -13.11 -23.78 -19.23
C ARG A 75 -12.53 -22.90 -18.11
N ARG A 76 -13.37 -22.35 -17.23
CA ARG A 76 -12.94 -21.50 -16.11
C ARG A 76 -12.78 -22.27 -14.80
N ILE A 77 -13.21 -23.53 -14.75
CA ILE A 77 -13.12 -24.37 -13.56
C ILE A 77 -11.71 -24.96 -13.48
N VAL A 78 -11.04 -24.77 -12.34
CA VAL A 78 -9.74 -25.37 -12.02
C VAL A 78 -9.95 -26.40 -10.92
N LYS A 79 -9.46 -27.63 -11.12
CA LYS A 79 -9.51 -28.66 -10.07
C LYS A 79 -8.49 -28.30 -8.99
N ARG A 80 -8.92 -28.25 -7.73
CA ARG A 80 -8.06 -28.12 -6.54
C ARG A 80 -8.32 -29.33 -5.65
N ASP A 81 -7.26 -30.04 -5.28
CA ASP A 81 -7.37 -31.16 -4.36
C ASP A 81 -7.48 -30.61 -2.93
N THR A 82 -8.44 -31.13 -2.16
CA THR A 82 -8.78 -30.70 -0.78
C THR A 82 -8.59 -31.89 0.17
N SER A 83 -7.46 -32.59 0.03
CA SER A 83 -7.06 -33.70 0.91
C SER A 83 -6.89 -33.26 2.36
#